data_AF-A0A9Q9X476-F1
#
_entry.id   AF-A0A9Q9X476-F1
#
_cell.length_a   1.000
_cell.length_b   1.000
_cell.length_c   1.000
_cell.angle_alpha   90.00
_cell.angle_beta   90.00
_cell.angle_gamma   90.00
#
_symmetry.space_group_name_H-M   'P 1'
#
loop_
_entity.id
_entity.type
_entity.pdbx_description
1 polymer ?
#
loop_
_entity_poly.entity_id
_entity_poly.type
_entity_poly.pdbx_seq_one_letter_code
_entity_poly.pdbx_strand_id
1 'polypeptide(L)'
;MSTKVIPGNGACSGPDSSERNEVSPLLSTRQVAENNGEQRLQVDEGVDTDSLSQPKWRRELRRVKRELNEVVVWKLKLRTVILIVFIAIALVIGISIIVCAVGHDDEDEKYDKSSFVVPRFFKGNFTLDAKSFHSDTQDEKTIIELTQQLTGVYNSSPALERYFSSVTINNLQNTTGQFKLKFMMPLEHDELIRYTLSLKMVKNVLLQHLYDRDTGDSFYIKPTSLHMEAG
;
A
#
# COMPACT_ATOMS: atom_id res chain seq x y z
N MET A 1 -47.28 -0.08 -26.69
CA MET A 1 -47.17 1.04 -25.73
C MET A 1 -45.68 1.15 -25.40
N SER A 2 -44.98 2.05 -26.11
CA SER A 2 -43.53 2.22 -26.02
C SER A 2 -43.22 3.42 -25.13
N THR A 3 -42.30 3.28 -24.19
CA THR A 3 -41.62 4.41 -23.56
C THR A 3 -40.11 4.26 -23.73
N LYS A 4 -39.58 5.20 -24.51
CA LYS A 4 -38.19 5.48 -24.85
C LYS A 4 -37.64 6.46 -23.82
N VAL A 5 -36.51 6.16 -23.20
CA VAL A 5 -35.76 7.10 -22.35
C VAL A 5 -34.38 7.29 -22.98
N ILE A 6 -34.04 8.55 -23.28
CA ILE A 6 -32.76 9.01 -23.86
C ILE A 6 -31.96 9.74 -22.76
N PRO A 7 -30.62 9.77 -22.81
CA PRO A 7 -29.74 9.96 -21.66
C PRO A 7 -29.38 11.44 -21.40
N GLY A 8 -28.92 11.71 -20.17
CA GLY A 8 -28.46 13.02 -19.72
C GLY A 8 -26.97 13.25 -20.02
N ASN A 9 -26.69 14.38 -20.66
CA ASN A 9 -25.36 14.92 -20.96
C ASN A 9 -24.83 15.72 -19.76
N GLY A 10 -23.54 15.59 -19.44
CA GLY A 10 -22.84 16.46 -18.51
C GLY A 10 -21.46 16.82 -19.07
N ALA A 11 -21.28 18.08 -19.49
CA ALA A 11 -20.05 18.63 -20.03
C ALA A 11 -19.36 19.60 -19.04
N CYS A 12 -18.06 19.75 -19.28
CA CYS A 12 -16.99 20.43 -18.56
C CYS A 12 -17.23 21.85 -18.04
N SER A 13 -16.45 22.27 -17.03
CA SER A 13 -15.81 23.60 -16.93
C SER A 13 -14.70 23.59 -15.86
N GLY A 14 -13.47 23.96 -16.23
CA GLY A 14 -12.43 24.42 -15.31
C GLY A 14 -12.37 25.96 -15.29
N PRO A 15 -11.50 26.55 -14.46
CA PRO A 15 -10.98 27.88 -14.78
C PRO A 15 -9.47 28.01 -14.62
N ASP A 16 -9.05 29.09 -15.24
CA ASP A 16 -7.75 29.51 -15.72
C ASP A 16 -6.89 30.21 -14.63
N SER A 17 -5.62 30.34 -15.00
CA SER A 17 -4.47 31.06 -14.45
C SER A 17 -4.66 32.37 -13.65
N SER A 18 -3.69 32.67 -12.75
CA SER A 18 -3.11 34.01 -12.60
C SER A 18 -1.77 34.00 -11.88
N GLU A 19 -0.76 34.61 -12.52
CA GLU A 19 0.62 34.84 -12.08
C GLU A 19 0.77 36.03 -11.09
N ARG A 20 1.80 35.92 -10.23
CA ARG A 20 2.87 36.87 -9.86
C ARG A 20 2.53 38.32 -9.44
N ASN A 21 2.97 38.73 -8.24
CA ASN A 21 3.96 39.82 -8.05
C ASN A 21 4.39 40.04 -6.58
N GLU A 22 5.69 40.29 -6.41
CA GLU A 22 6.41 40.63 -5.19
C GLU A 22 6.48 42.15 -4.93
N VAL A 23 7.03 42.49 -3.75
CA VAL A 23 7.89 43.64 -3.38
C VAL A 23 7.30 44.69 -2.42
N SER A 24 8.00 44.79 -1.27
CA SER A 24 7.92 45.72 -0.12
C SER A 24 8.09 47.22 -0.46
N PRO A 25 7.92 48.16 0.51
CA PRO A 25 9.12 48.61 1.26
C PRO A 25 8.88 49.15 2.70
N LEU A 26 10.00 49.57 3.27
CA LEU A 26 10.41 49.81 4.66
C LEU A 26 10.11 51.22 5.25
N LEU A 27 10.15 51.25 6.59
CA LEU A 27 10.68 52.29 7.52
C LEU A 27 9.95 53.63 7.74
N SER A 28 9.71 53.94 9.03
CA SER A 28 9.96 55.28 9.55
C SER A 28 10.43 55.31 11.02
N THR A 29 11.39 56.21 11.21
CA THR A 29 12.29 56.54 12.32
C THR A 29 11.70 57.56 13.33
N ARG A 30 12.08 57.49 14.64
CA ARG A 30 12.39 58.63 15.56
C ARG A 30 12.77 58.11 16.97
N GLN A 31 14.01 58.23 17.50
CA GLN A 31 14.67 59.33 18.25
C GLN A 31 13.89 59.87 19.48
N VAL A 32 14.41 60.27 20.65
CA VAL A 32 15.70 60.28 21.42
C VAL A 32 15.38 61.04 22.77
N ALA A 33 16.29 61.01 23.76
CA ALA A 33 16.51 61.95 24.92
C ALA A 33 15.91 61.53 26.29
N GLU A 34 16.73 61.23 27.32
CA GLU A 34 17.39 62.12 28.33
C GLU A 34 16.37 62.72 29.34
N ASN A 35 16.56 62.88 30.68
CA ASN A 35 17.73 63.20 31.50
C ASN A 35 17.41 63.14 33.04
N ASN A 36 18.42 62.75 33.84
CA ASN A 36 18.90 63.14 35.19
C ASN A 36 18.05 63.57 36.43
N GLY A 37 18.65 63.28 37.61
CA GLY A 37 18.58 64.05 38.87
C GLY A 37 18.76 63.22 40.16
N GLU A 38 19.96 62.79 40.52
CA GLU A 38 20.81 63.28 41.65
C GLU A 38 20.17 63.38 43.06
N GLN A 39 20.72 62.65 44.06
CA GLN A 39 21.48 63.27 45.16
C GLN A 39 22.17 62.24 46.09
N ARG A 40 23.25 62.73 46.70
CA ARG A 40 24.40 62.08 47.32
C ARG A 40 24.27 62.13 48.85
N LEU A 41 24.70 61.11 49.60
CA LEU A 41 25.46 61.29 50.85
C LEU A 41 26.14 59.99 51.31
N GLN A 42 27.45 60.06 51.49
CA GLN A 42 28.26 59.08 52.24
C GLN A 42 28.28 59.50 53.70
N VAL A 43 28.07 58.57 54.64
CA VAL A 43 28.82 58.47 55.90
C VAL A 43 28.94 56.99 56.27
N ASP A 44 30.13 56.69 56.75
CA ASP A 44 30.75 55.45 57.18
C ASP A 44 30.11 54.82 58.43
N GLU A 45 30.66 53.66 58.80
CA GLU A 45 30.71 53.05 60.13
C GLU A 45 29.76 51.86 60.36
N GLY A 46 30.38 50.68 60.30
CA GLY A 46 29.72 49.39 60.45
C GLY A 46 29.42 49.03 61.90
N VAL A 47 28.33 48.29 62.08
CA VAL A 47 28.16 47.29 63.13
C VAL A 47 27.22 46.22 62.56
N ASP A 48 27.72 44.98 62.49
CA ASP A 48 26.90 43.79 62.25
C ASP A 48 25.74 43.75 63.24
N THR A 49 24.53 43.89 62.73
CA THR A 49 23.30 43.51 63.43
C THR A 49 22.47 42.63 62.50
N ASP A 50 22.86 41.37 62.47
CA ASP A 50 22.03 40.28 61.98
C ASP A 50 20.84 40.12 62.92
N SER A 51 19.72 40.75 62.59
CA SER A 51 18.37 40.22 62.83
C SER A 51 17.32 41.22 62.38
N LEU A 52 16.80 41.02 61.17
CA LEU A 52 15.37 40.77 61.05
C LEU A 52 15.04 40.20 59.67
N SER A 53 14.58 38.94 59.70
CA SER A 53 13.68 38.36 58.72
C SER A 53 14.08 38.54 57.24
N GLN A 54 15.04 37.74 56.79
CA GLN A 54 14.96 37.19 55.44
C GLN A 54 13.54 36.66 55.26
N PRO A 55 12.73 37.25 54.38
CA PRO A 55 11.33 36.92 54.39
C PRO A 55 11.21 35.49 53.85
N LYS A 56 10.47 34.66 54.57
CA LYS A 56 10.29 33.23 54.34
C LYS A 56 10.06 32.89 52.85
N TRP A 57 9.40 33.81 52.14
CA TRP A 57 9.16 33.73 50.70
C TRP A 57 10.41 33.67 49.82
N ARG A 58 11.61 34.17 50.21
CA ARG A 58 12.84 34.11 49.37
C ARG A 58 13.52 32.74 49.36
N ARG A 59 13.35 31.93 50.41
CA ARG A 59 13.83 30.54 50.44
C ARG A 59 12.82 29.62 49.76
N GLU A 60 11.54 29.84 50.00
CA GLU A 60 10.47 29.14 49.29
C GLU A 60 10.50 29.47 47.79
N LEU A 61 10.70 30.73 47.37
CA LEU A 61 10.88 31.06 45.95
C LEU A 61 12.09 30.38 45.33
N ARG A 62 13.19 30.20 46.08
CA ARG A 62 14.38 29.50 45.58
C ARG A 62 14.18 27.99 45.50
N ARG A 63 13.37 27.42 46.39
CA ARG A 63 12.97 26.00 46.35
C ARG A 63 11.99 25.75 45.21
N VAL A 64 10.94 26.55 45.12
CA VAL A 64 9.96 26.55 44.01
C VAL A 64 10.65 26.82 42.67
N LYS A 65 11.58 27.78 42.55
CA LYS A 65 12.32 28.05 41.31
C LYS A 65 13.35 26.96 40.98
N ARG A 66 13.84 26.19 41.96
CA ARG A 66 14.71 25.04 41.73
C ARG A 66 13.86 23.84 41.27
N GLU A 67 12.71 23.62 41.88
CA GLU A 67 11.73 22.58 41.48
C GLU A 67 11.06 22.87 40.13
N LEU A 68 10.77 24.13 39.78
CA LEU A 68 10.29 24.52 38.44
C LEU A 68 11.39 24.56 37.37
N ASN A 69 12.66 24.73 37.76
CA ASN A 69 13.79 24.54 36.84
C ASN A 69 14.12 23.05 36.65
N GLU A 70 13.62 22.17 37.52
CA GLU A 70 13.93 20.74 37.55
C GLU A 70 12.99 19.91 36.69
N VAL A 71 11.83 20.45 36.30
CA VAL A 71 10.92 19.83 35.32
C VAL A 71 10.93 20.59 33.99
N VAL A 72 12.10 20.70 33.36
CA VAL A 72 12.39 20.81 31.90
C VAL A 72 11.61 21.82 31.00
N VAL A 73 10.59 22.55 31.43
CA VAL A 73 9.58 23.08 30.50
C VAL A 73 9.19 24.52 30.80
N TRP A 74 9.91 25.48 30.22
CA TRP A 74 9.28 26.75 29.79
C TRP A 74 9.97 27.47 28.63
N LYS A 75 11.08 26.95 28.10
CA LYS A 75 11.75 27.51 26.91
C LYS A 75 11.65 26.65 25.64
N LEU A 76 10.83 25.59 25.64
CA LEU A 76 10.50 24.93 24.39
C LEU A 76 9.57 25.85 23.59
N LYS A 77 10.14 26.58 22.63
CA LYS A 77 9.36 27.24 21.58
C LYS A 77 8.39 26.21 21.02
N LEU A 78 7.12 26.57 20.87
CA LEU A 78 6.07 25.69 20.31
C LEU A 78 6.53 24.98 19.03
N ARG A 79 7.33 25.67 18.20
CA ARG A 79 8.00 25.12 17.01
C ARG A 79 8.91 23.92 17.30
N THR A 80 9.63 23.92 18.41
CA THR A 80 10.48 22.79 18.85
C THR A 80 9.64 21.63 19.36
N VAL A 81 8.54 21.91 20.08
CA VAL A 81 7.60 20.85 20.52
C VAL A 81 6.97 20.17 19.30
N ILE A 82 6.48 20.95 18.35
CA ILE A 82 5.91 20.45 17.09
C ILE A 82 6.95 19.61 16.33
N LEU A 83 8.20 20.09 16.23
CA LEU A 83 9.29 19.34 15.59
C LEU A 83 9.55 18.00 16.29
N ILE A 84 9.59 17.97 17.62
CA ILE A 84 9.80 16.74 18.40
C ILE A 84 8.67 15.74 18.15
N VAL A 85 7.42 16.20 18.09
CA VAL A 85 6.27 15.33 17.78
C VAL A 85 6.39 14.75 16.37
N PHE A 86 6.74 15.55 15.37
CA PHE A 86 6.98 15.05 14.01
C PHE A 86 8.10 14.02 13.95
N ILE A 87 9.20 14.25 14.66
CA ILE A 87 10.32 13.29 14.75
C ILE A 87 9.85 11.99 15.42
N ALA A 88 9.09 12.07 16.51
CA ALA A 88 8.56 10.89 17.18
C ALA A 88 7.62 10.08 16.26
N ILE A 89 6.75 10.74 15.51
CA ILE A 89 5.89 10.08 14.52
C ILE A 89 6.74 9.42 13.43
N ALA A 90 7.73 10.12 12.88
CA ALA A 90 8.62 9.59 11.86
C ALA A 90 9.42 8.38 12.38
N LEU A 91 9.85 8.40 13.64
CA LEU A 91 10.52 7.27 14.29
C LEU A 91 9.59 6.07 14.46
N VAL A 92 8.35 6.28 14.92
CA VAL A 92 7.35 5.20 15.05
C VAL A 92 7.05 4.59 13.68
N ILE A 93 6.84 5.43 12.65
CA ILE A 93 6.64 4.96 11.27
C ILE A 93 7.89 4.21 10.79
N GLY A 94 9.09 4.73 11.00
CA GLY A 94 10.34 4.11 10.59
C GLY A 94 10.56 2.75 11.25
N ILE A 95 10.35 2.65 12.57
CA ILE A 95 10.42 1.38 13.31
C ILE A 95 9.34 0.42 12.79
N SER A 96 8.12 0.88 12.58
CA SER A 96 7.05 0.06 12.01
C SER A 96 7.44 -0.49 10.63
N ILE A 97 7.99 0.35 9.75
CA ILE A 97 8.45 -0.09 8.43
C ILE A 97 9.59 -1.10 8.56
N ILE A 98 10.58 -0.86 9.44
CA ILE A 98 11.69 -1.79 9.66
C ILE A 98 11.18 -3.14 10.19
N VAL A 99 10.27 -3.13 11.16
CA VAL A 99 9.67 -4.35 11.73
C VAL A 99 8.82 -5.09 10.68
N CYS A 100 8.10 -4.36 9.81
CA CYS A 100 7.36 -4.97 8.71
C CYS A 100 8.26 -5.44 7.56
N ALA A 101 9.42 -4.80 7.33
CA ALA A 101 10.35 -5.11 6.25
C ALA A 101 11.34 -6.22 6.63
N VAL A 102 11.66 -6.36 7.92
CA VAL A 102 12.18 -7.60 8.50
C VAL A 102 11.01 -8.57 8.53
N GLY A 103 10.60 -9.02 7.33
CA GLY A 103 9.62 -10.06 7.16
C GLY A 103 10.01 -11.22 8.06
N HIS A 104 9.08 -11.63 8.91
CA HIS A 104 9.18 -12.95 9.49
C HIS A 104 9.29 -13.91 8.30
N ASP A 105 10.36 -14.70 8.24
CA ASP A 105 10.42 -15.88 7.39
C ASP A 105 9.33 -16.80 7.95
N ASP A 106 8.11 -16.58 7.50
CA ASP A 106 6.93 -17.35 7.85
C ASP A 106 7.24 -18.76 7.36
N GLU A 107 7.54 -19.68 8.29
CA GLU A 107 7.93 -21.06 7.95
C GLU A 107 6.82 -21.76 7.15
N ASP A 108 5.58 -21.29 7.30
CA ASP A 108 4.46 -21.71 6.48
C ASP A 108 4.56 -21.22 5.05
N GLU A 109 5.19 -20.09 4.69
CA GLU A 109 5.43 -19.70 3.29
C GLU A 109 6.43 -20.62 2.56
N LYS A 110 7.29 -21.34 3.30
CA LYS A 110 8.29 -22.23 2.70
C LYS A 110 7.73 -23.62 2.48
N TYR A 111 7.02 -23.76 1.36
CA TYR A 111 6.39 -25.02 0.99
C TYR A 111 7.34 -25.98 0.28
N ASP A 112 7.47 -27.21 0.78
CA ASP A 112 8.17 -28.26 0.05
C ASP A 112 7.29 -28.85 -1.06
N LYS A 113 7.47 -28.39 -2.30
CA LYS A 113 6.76 -28.92 -3.48
C LYS A 113 7.01 -30.42 -3.69
N SER A 114 8.08 -31.00 -3.16
CA SER A 114 8.34 -32.43 -3.27
C SER A 114 7.40 -33.29 -2.41
N SER A 115 6.80 -32.71 -1.38
CA SER A 115 5.77 -33.35 -0.55
C SER A 115 4.41 -33.49 -1.27
N PHE A 116 4.23 -32.80 -2.40
CA PHE A 116 2.97 -32.79 -3.14
C PHE A 116 2.92 -33.96 -4.12
N VAL A 117 2.29 -35.05 -3.70
CA VAL A 117 2.28 -36.33 -4.42
C VAL A 117 0.92 -36.70 -4.99
N VAL A 118 -0.17 -36.06 -4.53
CA VAL A 118 -1.53 -36.39 -4.97
C VAL A 118 -1.92 -35.53 -6.18
N PRO A 119 -2.10 -36.12 -7.37
CA PRO A 119 -2.51 -35.35 -8.54
C PRO A 119 -4.01 -35.08 -8.53
N ARG A 120 -4.39 -33.86 -8.90
CA ARG A 120 -5.78 -33.49 -9.22
C ARG A 120 -5.85 -32.92 -10.62
N PHE A 121 -6.88 -33.32 -11.36
CA PHE A 121 -7.04 -32.91 -12.75
C PHE A 121 -8.31 -32.12 -12.97
N PHE A 122 -8.21 -31.13 -13.86
CA PHE A 122 -9.35 -30.45 -14.43
C PHE A 122 -9.26 -30.57 -15.93
N LYS A 123 -10.38 -30.87 -16.58
CA LYS A 123 -10.46 -30.98 -18.02
C LYS A 123 -11.48 -29.98 -18.52
N GLY A 124 -11.31 -29.53 -19.74
CA GLY A 124 -12.23 -28.57 -20.30
C GLY A 124 -12.05 -28.39 -21.79
N ASN A 125 -12.96 -27.59 -22.34
CA ASN A 125 -12.88 -27.14 -23.70
C ASN A 125 -13.12 -25.63 -23.76
N PHE A 126 -12.63 -25.02 -24.82
CA PHE A 126 -12.81 -23.61 -25.10
C PHE A 126 -12.81 -23.37 -26.60
N THR A 127 -13.33 -22.21 -27.01
CA THR A 127 -13.32 -21.76 -28.39
C THR A 127 -12.58 -20.42 -28.50
N LEU A 128 -11.61 -20.37 -29.41
CA LEU A 128 -10.88 -19.16 -29.77
C LEU A 128 -11.75 -18.23 -30.61
N ASP A 129 -11.49 -16.93 -30.55
CA ASP A 129 -12.12 -16.01 -31.47
C ASP A 129 -11.56 -16.16 -32.89
N ALA A 130 -12.46 -16.27 -33.87
CA ALA A 130 -12.13 -16.52 -35.26
C ALA A 130 -11.30 -15.38 -35.87
N LYS A 131 -11.42 -14.16 -35.33
CA LYS A 131 -10.60 -13.01 -35.71
C LYS A 131 -9.14 -13.13 -35.24
N SER A 132 -8.89 -13.96 -34.24
CA SER A 132 -7.58 -14.16 -33.61
C SER A 132 -6.86 -15.44 -34.08
N PHE A 133 -7.51 -16.24 -34.93
CA PHE A 133 -7.00 -17.54 -35.40
C PHE A 133 -6.72 -17.52 -36.90
N HIS A 134 -5.45 -17.70 -37.30
CA HIS A 134 -5.03 -17.86 -38.70
C HIS A 134 -4.61 -19.31 -38.96
N SER A 135 -5.32 -20.00 -39.85
CA SER A 135 -5.27 -21.47 -40.02
C SER A 135 -4.02 -22.05 -40.66
N ASP A 136 -3.11 -21.24 -41.22
CA ASP A 136 -2.29 -21.75 -42.34
C ASP A 136 -0.94 -22.37 -41.95
N THR A 137 -0.55 -22.40 -40.67
CA THR A 137 0.70 -23.05 -40.19
C THR A 137 0.82 -23.05 -38.65
N GLN A 138 -0.25 -22.66 -37.96
CA GLN A 138 -0.14 -22.06 -36.63
C GLN A 138 -0.46 -23.04 -35.49
N ASP A 139 -0.91 -24.27 -35.76
CA ASP A 139 -1.43 -25.18 -34.72
C ASP A 139 -0.40 -25.48 -33.61
N GLU A 140 0.86 -25.78 -33.94
CA GLU A 140 1.86 -26.05 -32.91
C GLU A 140 2.25 -24.78 -32.13
N LYS A 141 2.47 -23.67 -32.84
CA LYS A 141 2.81 -22.39 -32.22
C LYS A 141 1.66 -21.84 -31.34
N THR A 142 0.43 -21.94 -31.80
CA THR A 142 -0.78 -21.57 -31.03
C THR A 142 -0.93 -22.42 -29.79
N ILE A 143 -0.69 -23.74 -29.88
CA ILE A 143 -0.71 -24.65 -28.73
C ILE A 143 0.35 -24.23 -27.71
N ILE A 144 1.57 -23.91 -28.15
CA ILE A 144 2.64 -23.44 -27.27
C ILE A 144 2.25 -22.13 -26.58
N GLU A 145 1.76 -21.14 -27.33
CA GLU A 145 1.37 -19.84 -26.78
C GLU A 145 0.17 -19.95 -25.82
N LEU A 146 -0.84 -20.75 -26.15
CA LEU A 146 -1.98 -21.03 -25.26
C LEU A 146 -1.55 -21.78 -24.01
N THR A 147 -0.61 -22.73 -24.13
CA THR A 147 -0.06 -23.44 -22.98
C THR A 147 0.70 -22.48 -22.07
N GLN A 148 1.51 -21.60 -22.64
CA GLN A 148 2.24 -20.56 -21.89
C GLN A 148 1.28 -19.58 -21.22
N GLN A 149 0.21 -19.17 -21.92
CA GLN A 149 -0.80 -18.28 -21.37
C GLN A 149 -1.50 -18.92 -20.17
N LEU A 150 -2.07 -20.13 -20.33
CA LEU A 150 -2.76 -20.81 -19.26
C LEU A 150 -1.82 -21.11 -18.07
N THR A 151 -0.58 -21.47 -18.36
CA THR A 151 0.48 -21.61 -17.34
C THR A 151 0.69 -20.30 -16.59
N GLY A 152 0.76 -19.17 -17.29
CA GLY A 152 0.89 -17.84 -16.69
C GLY A 152 -0.29 -17.48 -15.78
N VAL A 153 -1.52 -17.84 -16.17
CA VAL A 153 -2.72 -17.60 -15.35
C VAL A 153 -2.63 -18.29 -14.00
N TYR A 154 -2.30 -19.57 -13.98
CA TYR A 154 -2.26 -20.33 -12.73
C TYR A 154 -1.00 -20.08 -11.92
N ASN A 155 0.15 -19.78 -12.57
CA ASN A 155 1.38 -19.39 -11.87
C ASN A 155 1.32 -17.97 -11.27
N SER A 156 0.50 -17.08 -11.80
CA SER A 156 0.33 -15.72 -11.25
C SER A 156 -0.77 -15.64 -10.19
N SER A 157 -1.51 -16.74 -9.96
CA SER A 157 -2.58 -16.78 -8.98
C SER A 157 -2.02 -17.09 -7.58
N PRO A 158 -2.11 -16.16 -6.61
CA PRO A 158 -1.55 -16.37 -5.27
C PRO A 158 -2.12 -17.61 -4.56
N ALA A 159 -3.35 -17.99 -4.88
CA ALA A 159 -4.03 -19.13 -4.27
C ALA A 159 -3.69 -20.48 -4.94
N LEU A 160 -3.33 -20.48 -6.23
CA LEU A 160 -3.24 -21.70 -7.03
C LEU A 160 -1.81 -22.04 -7.46
N GLU A 161 -0.91 -21.07 -7.53
CA GLU A 161 0.48 -21.23 -7.98
C GLU A 161 1.19 -22.37 -7.25
N ARG A 162 1.03 -22.41 -5.93
CA ARG A 162 1.68 -23.41 -5.06
C ARG A 162 1.38 -24.85 -5.48
N TYR A 163 0.18 -25.09 -6.00
CA TYR A 163 -0.32 -26.43 -6.34
C TYR A 163 -0.28 -26.70 -7.85
N PHE A 164 -0.15 -25.67 -8.68
CA PHE A 164 -0.16 -25.83 -10.12
C PHE A 164 1.09 -26.60 -10.59
N SER A 165 0.88 -27.56 -11.49
CA SER A 165 1.96 -28.40 -12.02
C SER A 165 2.10 -28.26 -13.53
N SER A 166 1.02 -28.40 -14.30
CA SER A 166 1.09 -28.27 -15.75
C SER A 166 -0.25 -28.05 -16.43
N VAL A 167 -0.18 -27.55 -17.66
CA VAL A 167 -1.27 -27.54 -18.64
C VAL A 167 -0.90 -28.46 -19.79
N THR A 168 -1.87 -29.18 -20.32
CA THR A 168 -1.74 -29.92 -21.58
C THR A 168 -2.89 -29.52 -22.49
N ILE A 169 -2.60 -29.19 -23.74
CA ILE A 169 -3.59 -28.91 -24.78
C ILE A 169 -3.45 -30.02 -25.81
N ASN A 170 -4.48 -30.87 -25.91
CA ASN A 170 -4.36 -32.12 -26.67
C ASN A 170 -4.84 -31.99 -28.11
N ASN A 171 -5.78 -31.09 -28.39
CA ASN A 171 -6.45 -31.04 -29.68
C ASN A 171 -7.03 -29.64 -29.90
N LEU A 172 -6.49 -28.91 -30.88
CA LEU A 172 -7.02 -27.62 -31.35
C LEU A 172 -7.60 -27.86 -32.76
N GLN A 173 -8.90 -28.09 -32.85
CA GLN A 173 -9.58 -28.31 -34.13
C GLN A 173 -10.33 -27.07 -34.55
N ASN A 174 -9.91 -26.45 -35.66
CA ASN A 174 -10.40 -25.19 -36.19
C ASN A 174 -10.24 -24.02 -35.22
N THR A 175 -11.04 -23.98 -34.16
CA THR A 175 -10.99 -22.96 -33.11
C THR A 175 -11.27 -23.53 -31.73
N THR A 176 -11.63 -24.80 -31.63
CA THR A 176 -11.99 -25.43 -30.37
C THR A 176 -10.83 -26.23 -29.83
N GLY A 177 -10.35 -25.84 -28.65
CA GLY A 177 -9.26 -26.46 -27.93
C GLY A 177 -9.78 -27.33 -26.78
N GLN A 178 -9.15 -28.48 -26.56
CA GLN A 178 -9.31 -29.26 -25.32
C GLN A 178 -8.07 -29.12 -24.45
N PHE A 179 -8.28 -28.86 -23.16
CA PHE A 179 -7.19 -28.70 -22.20
C PHE A 179 -7.37 -29.60 -20.98
N LYS A 180 -6.23 -29.91 -20.36
CA LYS A 180 -6.14 -30.60 -19.08
C LYS A 180 -5.17 -29.85 -18.18
N LEU A 181 -5.63 -29.50 -16.98
CA LEU A 181 -4.82 -28.91 -15.92
C LEU A 181 -4.43 -30.01 -14.94
N LYS A 182 -3.20 -29.96 -14.45
CA LYS A 182 -2.69 -30.82 -13.39
C LYS A 182 -2.28 -29.95 -12.21
N PHE A 183 -2.83 -30.28 -11.05
CA PHE A 183 -2.43 -29.75 -9.75
C PHE A 183 -1.83 -30.89 -8.92
N MET A 184 -0.85 -30.58 -8.09
CA MET A 184 -0.23 -31.49 -7.13
C MET A 184 -0.58 -31.01 -5.73
N MET A 185 -1.06 -31.93 -4.90
CA MET A 185 -1.55 -31.66 -3.55
C MET A 185 -0.77 -32.49 -2.53
N PRO A 186 -0.68 -32.04 -1.27
CA PRO A 186 -0.21 -32.88 -0.16
C PRO A 186 -1.16 -34.06 0.09
N LEU A 187 -0.75 -35.00 0.94
CA LEU A 187 -1.56 -36.16 1.34
C LEU A 187 -2.87 -35.73 2.04
N GLU A 188 -2.80 -34.71 2.90
CA GLU A 188 -3.96 -34.11 3.56
C GLU A 188 -4.56 -33.01 2.66
N HIS A 189 -5.57 -33.36 1.86
CA HIS A 189 -6.04 -32.49 0.78
C HIS A 189 -7.55 -32.21 0.77
N ASP A 190 -8.35 -32.79 1.68
CA ASP A 190 -9.82 -32.66 1.63
C ASP A 190 -10.30 -31.20 1.76
N GLU A 191 -9.74 -30.46 2.71
CA GLU A 191 -10.05 -29.03 2.88
C GLU A 191 -9.51 -28.21 1.71
N LEU A 192 -8.29 -28.52 1.25
CA LEU A 192 -7.68 -27.87 0.10
C LEU A 192 -8.57 -28.02 -1.15
N ILE A 193 -9.12 -29.21 -1.35
CA ILE A 193 -10.06 -29.50 -2.45
C ILE A 193 -11.31 -28.64 -2.36
N ARG A 194 -11.85 -28.44 -1.15
CA ARG A 194 -13.10 -27.73 -0.91
C ARG A 194 -12.94 -26.23 -1.06
N TYR A 195 -11.87 -25.65 -0.53
CA TYR A 195 -11.72 -24.20 -0.41
C TYR A 195 -10.82 -23.59 -1.50
N THR A 196 -9.71 -24.24 -1.85
CA THR A 196 -8.70 -23.65 -2.73
C THR A 196 -8.73 -24.25 -4.13
N LEU A 197 -8.78 -25.58 -4.24
CA LEU A 197 -8.77 -26.30 -5.52
C LEU A 197 -10.17 -26.73 -5.96
N SER A 198 -11.22 -26.04 -5.54
CA SER A 198 -12.56 -26.37 -6.03
C SER A 198 -12.69 -26.10 -7.52
N LEU A 199 -13.56 -26.85 -8.23
CA LEU A 199 -13.85 -26.59 -9.65
C LEU A 199 -14.25 -25.12 -9.88
N LYS A 200 -15.03 -24.56 -8.95
CA LYS A 200 -15.47 -23.17 -8.99
C LYS A 200 -14.27 -22.22 -8.92
N MET A 201 -13.33 -22.43 -8.01
CA MET A 201 -12.15 -21.58 -7.84
C MET A 201 -11.27 -21.62 -9.09
N VAL A 202 -10.89 -22.81 -9.55
CA VAL A 202 -10.03 -22.99 -10.73
C VAL A 202 -10.68 -22.39 -11.98
N LYS A 203 -11.97 -22.64 -12.20
CA LYS A 203 -12.71 -22.07 -13.33
C LYS A 203 -12.79 -20.54 -13.24
N ASN A 204 -13.05 -19.99 -12.06
CA ASN A 204 -13.22 -18.55 -11.88
C ASN A 204 -11.91 -17.78 -12.09
N VAL A 205 -10.77 -18.33 -11.65
CA VAL A 205 -9.46 -17.72 -11.91
C VAL A 205 -9.20 -17.58 -13.42
N LEU A 206 -9.51 -18.63 -14.19
CA LEU A 206 -9.40 -18.56 -15.65
C LEU A 206 -10.40 -17.56 -16.24
N LEU A 207 -11.66 -17.59 -15.83
CA LEU A 207 -12.67 -16.65 -16.34
C LEU A 207 -12.28 -15.21 -16.07
N GLN A 208 -11.80 -14.89 -14.87
CA GLN A 208 -11.35 -13.54 -14.52
C GLN A 208 -10.26 -13.08 -15.49
N HIS A 209 -9.23 -13.90 -15.71
CA HIS A 209 -8.19 -13.58 -16.68
C HIS A 209 -8.74 -13.36 -18.11
N LEU A 210 -9.72 -14.16 -18.54
CA LEU A 210 -10.31 -14.01 -19.87
C LEU A 210 -11.20 -12.76 -20.01
N TYR A 211 -11.85 -12.32 -18.93
CA TYR A 211 -12.66 -11.10 -18.93
C TYR A 211 -11.82 -9.83 -18.83
N ASP A 212 -10.67 -9.90 -18.16
CA ASP A 212 -9.72 -8.79 -18.06
C ASP A 212 -8.97 -8.52 -19.39
N ARG A 213 -9.09 -9.45 -20.36
CA ARG A 213 -8.39 -9.40 -21.64
C ARG A 213 -9.24 -8.74 -22.72
N ASP A 214 -8.61 -7.93 -23.57
CA ASP A 214 -9.26 -7.32 -24.72
C ASP A 214 -9.51 -8.33 -25.85
N THR A 215 -10.67 -8.21 -26.51
CA THR A 215 -11.07 -9.09 -27.62
C THR A 215 -10.18 -8.98 -28.88
N GLY A 216 -9.25 -8.02 -28.90
CA GLY A 216 -8.29 -7.82 -30.00
C GLY A 216 -6.99 -8.61 -29.85
N ASP A 217 -6.80 -9.28 -28.71
CA ASP A 217 -5.57 -10.01 -28.44
C ASP A 217 -5.48 -11.31 -29.25
N SER A 218 -4.25 -11.70 -29.59
CA SER A 218 -3.99 -13.00 -30.24
C SER A 218 -4.44 -14.15 -29.34
N PHE A 219 -5.08 -15.17 -29.93
CA PHE A 219 -5.55 -16.36 -29.21
C PHE A 219 -6.54 -16.04 -28.07
N TYR A 220 -7.38 -15.03 -28.26
CA TYR A 220 -8.44 -14.70 -27.31
C TYR A 220 -9.44 -15.87 -27.20
N ILE A 221 -9.56 -16.41 -25.99
CA ILE A 221 -10.53 -17.45 -25.66
C ILE A 221 -11.86 -16.79 -25.28
N LYS A 222 -12.97 -17.20 -25.90
CA LYS A 222 -14.31 -16.68 -25.54
C LYS A 222 -14.71 -17.18 -24.15
N PRO A 223 -14.92 -16.29 -23.16
CA PRO A 223 -15.27 -16.73 -21.80
C PRO A 223 -16.53 -17.59 -21.74
N THR A 224 -17.52 -17.30 -22.59
CA THR A 224 -18.80 -18.02 -22.66
C THR A 224 -18.68 -19.44 -23.24
N SER A 225 -17.60 -19.73 -23.96
CA SER A 225 -17.33 -21.06 -24.52
C SER A 225 -16.61 -21.99 -23.53
N LEU A 226 -16.13 -21.47 -22.40
CA LEU A 226 -15.32 -22.23 -21.45
C LEU A 226 -16.17 -23.25 -20.68
N HIS A 227 -15.96 -24.52 -20.99
CA HIS A 227 -16.41 -25.64 -20.18
C HIS A 227 -15.24 -26.20 -19.36
N MET A 228 -15.49 -26.53 -18.09
CA MET A 228 -14.49 -27.14 -17.22
C MET A 228 -15.18 -28.10 -16.25
N GLU A 229 -14.56 -29.25 -16.03
CA GLU A 229 -14.98 -30.30 -15.11
C GLU A 229 -13.78 -30.80 -14.29
N ALA A 230 -14.06 -31.27 -13.07
CA ALA A 230 -13.08 -31.98 -12.26
C ALA A 230 -13.04 -33.45 -12.71
N GLY A 231 -11.83 -33.96 -12.97
CA GLY A 231 -11.62 -35.33 -13.44
C GLY A 231 -11.11 -36.27 -12.36
#